data_AF-A0A1G0RC07-F1
#
_entry.id   AF-A0A1G0RC07-F1
#
_cell.length_a   1.000
_cell.length_b   1.000
_cell.length_c   1.000
_cell.angle_alpha   90.00
_cell.angle_beta   90.00
_cell.angle_gamma   90.00
#
_symmetry.space_group_name_H-M   'P 1'
#
loop_
_entity.id
_entity.type
_entity.pdbx_description
1 polymer ?
#
loop_
_entity_poly.entity_id
_entity_poly.type
_entity_poly.pdbx_seq_one_letter_code
_entity_poly.pdbx_strand_id
1 'polypeptide(L)'
;MGQEQKVQNERRTQKDYSLAFKLQVVNEVEKGFVTYIQAQKKYGIQGKSTVLMWLRKHGTLNWGEIPMNTKNTPYKEIKELKKRIERLEAEKEVLNIAIDTADEMFGMNYRF
;
A
#
# COMPACT_ATOMS: atom_id res chain seq x y z
N MET A 1 23.60 21.15 -0.88
CA MET A 1 22.78 22.34 -0.61
C MET A 1 21.33 22.00 -0.92
N GLY A 2 20.61 21.43 0.06
CA GLY A 2 19.17 21.16 -0.08
C GLY A 2 18.41 22.43 0.30
N GLN A 3 17.75 23.06 -0.67
CA GLN A 3 16.98 24.27 -0.39
C GLN A 3 15.74 23.90 0.42
N GLU A 4 15.69 24.41 1.66
CA GLU A 4 14.56 24.29 2.56
C GLU A 4 13.42 25.18 2.03
N GLN A 5 12.42 24.57 1.41
CA GLN A 5 11.23 25.28 0.93
C GLN A 5 10.41 25.73 2.14
N LYS A 6 10.57 27.00 2.53
CA LYS A 6 9.67 27.67 3.48
C LYS A 6 8.25 27.62 2.91
N VAL A 7 7.38 26.80 3.51
CA VAL A 7 5.96 26.75 3.18
C VAL A 7 5.32 28.02 3.74
N GLN A 8 5.27 29.07 2.92
CA GLN A 8 4.51 30.27 3.22
C GLN A 8 3.03 29.86 3.29
N ASN A 9 2.42 30.04 4.45
CA ASN A 9 1.03 29.68 4.69
C ASN A 9 0.15 30.82 4.12
N GLU A 10 0.05 30.87 2.79
CA GLU A 10 -0.84 31.80 2.10
C GLU A 10 -2.28 31.55 2.57
N ARG A 11 -2.98 32.62 2.96
CA ARG A 11 -4.37 32.54 3.39
C ARG A 11 -5.19 31.94 2.25
N ARG A 12 -5.92 30.88 2.56
CA ARG A 12 -6.83 30.21 1.62
C ARG A 12 -7.83 31.22 1.08
N THR A 13 -7.77 31.51 -0.22
CA THR A 13 -8.76 32.34 -0.90
C THR A 13 -9.90 31.46 -1.40
N GLN A 14 -11.11 32.01 -1.47
CA GLN A 14 -12.23 31.27 -2.06
C GLN A 14 -11.94 31.09 -3.56
N LYS A 15 -11.79 29.83 -3.98
CA LYS A 15 -11.62 29.46 -5.39
C LYS A 15 -12.81 28.63 -5.83
N ASP A 16 -13.56 29.16 -6.78
CA ASP A 16 -14.64 28.44 -7.42
C ASP A 16 -14.12 27.66 -8.63
N TYR A 17 -14.22 26.34 -8.55
CA TYR A 17 -13.86 25.43 -9.62
C TYR A 17 -15.12 25.11 -10.44
N SER A 18 -15.04 25.33 -11.76
CA SER A 18 -16.14 25.01 -12.68
C SER A 18 -16.42 23.50 -12.69
N LEU A 19 -17.66 23.11 -13.01
CA LEU A 19 -18.03 21.69 -13.05
C LEU A 19 -17.22 20.92 -14.10
N ALA A 20 -17.01 21.49 -15.29
CA ALA A 20 -16.21 20.88 -16.34
C ALA A 20 -14.78 20.57 -15.87
N PHE A 21 -14.16 21.51 -15.14
CA PHE A 21 -12.83 21.31 -14.58
C PHE A 21 -12.81 20.18 -13.55
N LYS A 22 -13.80 20.12 -12.65
CA LYS A 22 -13.91 19.04 -11.65
C LYS A 22 -14.00 17.67 -12.33
N LEU A 23 -14.81 17.55 -13.38
CA LEU A 23 -14.99 16.30 -14.13
C LEU A 23 -13.72 15.90 -14.87
N GLN A 24 -12.99 16.86 -15.46
CA GLN A 24 -11.70 16.58 -16.11
C GLN A 24 -10.69 15.99 -15.11
N VAL A 25 -10.55 16.63 -13.94
CA VAL A 25 -9.63 16.18 -12.90
C VAL A 25 -10.01 14.79 -12.40
N VAL A 26 -11.30 14.53 -12.18
CA VAL A 26 -11.80 13.21 -11.78
C VAL A 26 -11.46 12.15 -12.84
N ASN A 27 -11.73 12.43 -14.12
CA ASN A 27 -11.45 11.50 -15.21
C ASN A 27 -9.95 11.14 -15.33
N GLU A 28 -9.05 12.13 -15.17
CA GLU A 28 -7.60 11.86 -15.19
C GLU A 28 -7.14 10.98 -14.03
N VAL A 29 -7.74 11.18 -12.84
CA VAL A 29 -7.42 10.37 -11.66
C VAL A 29 -7.99 8.96 -11.78
N GLU A 30 -9.22 8.80 -12.28
CA GLU A 30 -9.84 7.48 -12.45
C GLU A 30 -9.15 6.63 -13.53
N LYS A 31 -8.62 7.28 -14.58
CA LYS A 31 -7.77 6.61 -15.57
C LYS A 31 -6.38 6.23 -15.04
N GLY A 32 -6.02 6.65 -13.83
CA GLY A 32 -4.74 6.33 -13.20
C GLY A 32 -3.55 7.12 -13.73
N PHE A 33 -3.76 8.15 -14.56
CA PHE A 33 -2.66 8.98 -15.06
C PHE A 33 -1.97 9.78 -13.96
N VAL A 34 -2.75 10.19 -12.96
CA VAL A 34 -2.26 10.94 -11.79
C VAL A 34 -2.99 10.47 -10.55
N THR A 35 -2.27 10.40 -9.42
CA THR A 35 -2.92 10.25 -8.12
C THR A 35 -3.65 11.54 -7.73
N TYR A 36 -4.65 11.47 -6.86
CA TYR A 36 -5.37 12.67 -6.39
C TYR A 36 -4.42 13.72 -5.75
N ILE A 37 -3.33 13.28 -5.11
CA ILE A 37 -2.29 14.16 -4.53
C ILE A 37 -1.49 14.86 -5.63
N GLN A 38 -1.12 14.12 -6.68
CA GLN A 38 -0.42 14.68 -7.83
C GLN A 38 -1.31 15.63 -8.62
N ALA A 39 -2.59 15.28 -8.83
CA ALA A 39 -3.58 16.15 -9.46
C ALA A 39 -3.74 17.47 -8.69
N GLN A 40 -3.78 17.41 -7.36
CA GLN A 40 -3.83 18.61 -6.52
C GLN A 40 -2.63 19.54 -6.77
N LYS A 41 -1.40 19.00 -6.81
CA LYS A 41 -0.18 19.78 -7.05
C LYS A 41 -0.12 20.31 -8.49
N LYS A 42 -0.43 19.46 -9.48
CA LYS A 42 -0.41 19.77 -10.91
C LYS A 42 -1.34 20.94 -11.24
N TYR A 43 -2.54 20.93 -10.67
CA TYR A 43 -3.58 21.90 -10.96
C TYR A 43 -3.68 23.05 -9.94
N GLY A 44 -2.76 23.12 -8.96
CA GLY A 44 -2.78 24.17 -7.93
C GLY A 44 -4.09 24.19 -7.13
N ILE A 45 -4.68 23.01 -6.88
CA ILE A 45 -5.97 22.90 -6.19
C ILE A 45 -5.76 23.18 -4.70
N GLN A 46 -6.55 24.14 -4.19
CA GLN A 46 -6.47 24.54 -2.79
C GLN A 46 -7.22 23.52 -1.94
N GLY A 47 -6.54 22.99 -0.93
CA GLY A 47 -7.10 22.01 0.01
C GLY A 47 -6.72 20.57 -0.32
N LYS A 48 -6.20 19.86 0.70
CA LYS A 48 -5.64 18.51 0.58
C LYS A 48 -6.68 17.43 0.22
N SER A 49 -7.94 17.69 0.54
CA SER A 49 -9.06 16.76 0.35
C SER A 49 -10.01 17.19 -0.79
N THR A 50 -9.77 18.32 -1.44
CA THR A 50 -10.70 18.88 -2.44
C THR A 50 -10.91 17.94 -3.62
N VAL A 51 -9.83 17.40 -4.18
CA VAL A 51 -9.89 16.41 -5.26
C VAL A 51 -10.60 15.14 -4.79
N LEU A 52 -10.35 14.73 -3.55
CA LEU A 52 -10.95 13.52 -2.96
C LEU A 52 -12.46 13.67 -2.75
N MET A 53 -12.93 14.88 -2.42
CA MET A 53 -14.36 15.18 -2.36
C MET A 53 -15.02 15.15 -3.75
N TRP A 54 -14.33 15.63 -4.79
CA TRP A 54 -14.84 15.53 -6.16
C TRP A 54 -14.91 14.09 -6.62
N LEU A 55 -13.91 13.27 -6.31
CA LEU A 55 -13.92 11.83 -6.61
C LEU A 55 -15.09 11.11 -5.92
N ARG A 56 -15.42 11.47 -4.68
CA ARG A 56 -16.59 10.89 -3.97
C ARG A 56 -17.93 11.34 -4.54
N LYS A 57 -18.02 12.54 -5.10
CA LYS A 57 -19.27 13.11 -5.61
C LYS A 57 -19.51 12.81 -7.09
N HIS A 58 -18.44 12.77 -7.87
CA HIS A 58 -18.48 12.73 -9.34
C HIS A 58 -17.71 11.54 -9.92
N GLY A 59 -16.97 10.79 -9.09
CA GLY A 59 -16.29 9.58 -9.53
C GLY A 59 -17.24 8.40 -9.68
N THR A 60 -16.83 7.47 -10.50
CA THR A 60 -17.46 6.17 -10.72
C THR A 60 -16.91 5.10 -9.77
N LEU A 61 -15.70 5.30 -9.26
CA LEU A 61 -15.09 4.41 -8.26
C LEU A 61 -15.66 4.65 -6.85
N ASN A 62 -15.74 3.59 -6.04
CA ASN A 62 -16.13 3.68 -4.64
C ASN A 62 -15.01 4.30 -3.77
N TRP A 63 -14.86 5.63 -3.83
CA TRP A 63 -13.88 6.42 -3.04
C TRP A 63 -14.31 6.67 -1.58
N GLY A 64 -15.51 6.22 -1.19
CA GLY A 64 -16.06 6.33 0.17
C GLY A 64 -15.64 5.18 1.09
N GLU A 65 -15.42 3.99 0.52
CA GLU A 65 -15.12 2.74 1.24
C GLU A 65 -13.65 2.35 1.12
N ILE A 66 -12.74 3.29 0.93
CA ILE A 66 -11.31 2.96 0.99
C ILE A 66 -11.07 2.44 2.41
N PRO A 67 -10.78 1.14 2.62
CA PRO A 67 -10.57 0.62 3.94
C PRO A 67 -9.40 1.40 4.51
N MET A 68 -9.68 2.17 5.56
CA MET A 68 -8.71 3.04 6.20
C MET A 68 -7.68 2.16 6.88
N ASN A 69 -6.68 1.73 6.11
CA ASN A 69 -5.55 0.87 6.48
C ASN A 69 -5.84 -0.01 7.69
N THR A 70 -6.73 -1.00 7.53
CA THR A 70 -6.91 -2.03 8.53
C THR A 70 -5.77 -3.04 8.45
N LYS A 71 -4.66 -2.66 9.07
CA LYS A 71 -3.81 -3.56 9.89
C LYS A 71 -2.91 -4.60 9.22
N ASN A 72 -2.61 -4.57 7.92
CA ASN A 72 -1.47 -5.34 7.38
C ASN A 72 -0.72 -4.52 6.34
N THR A 73 0.33 -3.81 6.78
CA THR A 73 1.32 -3.29 5.85
C THR A 73 2.01 -4.48 5.17
N PRO A 74 2.35 -4.41 3.88
CA PRO A 74 3.10 -5.47 3.19
C PRO A 74 4.35 -5.91 3.98
N TYR A 75 4.97 -4.97 4.69
CA TYR A 75 6.08 -5.22 5.60
C TYR A 75 5.76 -6.18 6.75
N LYS A 76 4.58 -6.05 7.37
CA LYS A 76 4.16 -6.91 8.49
C LYS A 76 3.90 -8.34 8.01
N GLU A 77 3.27 -8.48 6.85
CA GLU A 77 3.03 -9.78 6.21
C GLU A 77 4.35 -10.47 5.85
N ILE A 78 5.29 -9.74 5.24
CA ILE A 78 6.64 -10.25 4.97
C ILE A 78 7.34 -10.71 6.26
N LYS A 79 7.20 -9.95 7.36
CA LYS A 79 7.81 -10.31 8.64
C LYS A 79 7.21 -11.59 9.23
N GLU A 80 5.89 -11.75 9.20
CA GLU A 80 5.22 -12.96 9.68
C GLU A 80 5.55 -14.18 8.82
N LEU A 81 5.56 -14.02 7.50
CA LEU A 81 5.94 -15.08 6.57
C LEU A 81 7.38 -15.53 6.78
N LYS A 82 8.33 -14.61 6.97
CA LYS A 82 9.73 -14.94 7.30
C LYS A 82 9.84 -15.76 8.58
N LYS A 83 9.14 -15.36 9.65
CA LYS A 83 9.11 -16.09 10.91
C LYS A 83 8.50 -17.49 10.75
N ARG A 84 7.51 -17.64 9.86
CA ARG A 84 6.90 -18.93 9.56
C ARG A 84 7.87 -19.85 8.82
N ILE A 85 8.64 -19.33 7.86
CA ILE A 85 9.67 -20.08 7.13
C ILE A 85 10.73 -20.60 8.11
N GLU A 86 11.29 -19.72 8.94
CA GLU A 86 12.31 -20.08 9.93
C GLU A 86 11.85 -21.21 10.87
N ARG A 87 10.61 -21.14 11.36
CA ARG A 87 10.02 -22.19 12.20
C ARG A 87 9.88 -23.52 11.45
N LEU A 88 9.41 -23.49 10.21
CA LEU A 88 9.24 -24.70 9.40
C LEU A 88 10.58 -25.33 9.01
N GLU A 89 11.61 -24.52 8.78
CA GLU A 89 12.97 -24.99 8.53
C GLU A 89 13.54 -25.70 9.76
N ALA A 90 13.36 -25.13 10.96
CA ALA A 90 13.76 -25.78 12.20
C ALA A 90 13.00 -27.09 12.47
N GLU A 91 11.69 -27.12 12.22
CA GLU A 91 10.88 -28.34 12.32
C GLU A 91 11.37 -29.43 11.34
N LYS A 92 11.71 -29.04 10.10
CA LYS A 92 12.26 -29.96 9.09
C LYS A 92 13.63 -30.51 9.51
N GLU A 93 14.49 -29.68 10.08
CA GLU A 93 15.82 -30.10 10.55
C GLU A 93 15.70 -31.17 11.64
N VAL A 94 14.84 -30.95 12.63
CA VAL A 94 14.57 -31.95 13.69
C VAL A 94 14.05 -33.26 13.11
N LEU A 95 13.12 -33.18 12.14
CA LEU A 95 12.59 -34.37 11.47
C LEU A 95 13.68 -35.12 10.68
N ASN A 96 14.57 -34.41 9.98
CA ASN A 96 15.68 -35.04 9.27
C ASN A 96 16.63 -35.75 10.23
N ILE A 97 16.97 -35.12 11.37
CA ILE A 97 17.84 -35.74 12.39
C ILE A 97 17.20 -37.02 12.94
N ALA A 98 15.89 -36.99 13.19
CA ALA A 98 15.15 -38.16 13.65
C ALA A 98 15.14 -39.30 12.61
N ILE A 99 15.02 -38.95 11.32
CA ILE A 99 15.12 -39.93 10.22
C ILE A 99 16.54 -40.50 10.16
N ASP A 100 17.58 -39.66 10.17
CA ASP A 100 18.97 -40.11 10.12
C ASP A 100 19.31 -41.05 11.30
N THR A 101 18.80 -40.74 12.49
CA THR A 101 18.96 -41.59 13.68
C THR A 101 18.24 -42.93 13.54
N ALA A 102 17.05 -42.93 12.94
CA ALA A 102 16.29 -44.15 12.68
C ALA A 102 16.95 -45.01 11.59
N ASP A 103 17.51 -44.39 10.55
CA ASP A 103 18.27 -45.05 9.49
C ASP A 103 19.51 -45.74 10.08
N GLU A 104 20.26 -45.07 10.98
CA GLU A 104 21.42 -45.64 11.68
C GLU A 104 21.05 -46.78 12.64
N MET A 105 19.98 -46.63 13.42
CA MET A 105 19.59 -47.63 14.45
C MET A 105 18.98 -48.90 13.86
N PHE A 106 18.25 -48.78 12.75
CA PHE A 106 17.48 -49.90 12.20
C PHE A 106 17.98 -50.38 10.83
N GLY A 107 18.99 -49.74 10.24
CA GLY A 107 19.50 -50.07 8.91
C GLY A 107 18.43 -49.96 7.81
N MET A 108 17.36 -49.21 8.08
CA MET A 108 16.24 -49.01 7.17
C MET A 108 16.53 -47.73 6.39
N ASN A 109 16.56 -47.80 5.07
CA ASN A 109 16.92 -46.67 4.22
C ASN A 109 15.63 -45.92 3.84
N TYR A 110 15.23 -44.93 4.64
CA TYR A 110 13.95 -44.21 4.45
C TYR A 110 14.04 -43.00 3.50
N ARG A 111 15.21 -42.74 2.90
CA ARG A 111 15.37 -41.76 1.82
C ARG A 111 14.82 -42.33 0.50
N PHE A 112 13.73 -41.73 0.00
CA PHE A 112 13.26 -41.88 -1.39
C PHE A 112 13.99 -40.92 -2.33
#